data_AF-A0A7Y7N8E0-F1
#
_entry.id   AF-A0A7Y7N8E0-F1
#
_cell.length_a   1.000
_cell.length_b   1.000
_cell.length_c   1.000
_cell.angle_alpha   90.00
_cell.angle_beta   90.00
_cell.angle_gamma   90.00
#
_symmetry.space_group_name_H-M   'P 1'
#
loop_
_entity.id
_entity.type
_entity.pdbx_description
1 polymer ?
#
loop_
_entity_poly.entity_id
_entity_poly.type
_entity_poly.pdbx_seq_one_letter_code
_entity_poly.pdbx_strand_id
1 'polypeptide(L)'
;MSRKILWQICHKNEFSNCDLTKYIVKMLREQGITTKQAARDLNIPIERARNWYYKDTGMTALDLLRMMQEYKFVRQAVENSFSLELS
;
A
#
# COMPACT_ATOMS: atom_id res chain seq x y z
N MET A 1 -2.83 -6.98 13.07
CA MET A 1 -3.54 -5.73 12.73
C MET A 1 -4.94 -6.07 12.18
N SER A 2 -5.98 -5.28 12.45
CA SER A 2 -7.39 -5.67 12.19
C SER A 2 -7.83 -5.38 10.74
N ARG A 3 -8.41 -6.38 10.07
CA ARG A 3 -8.99 -6.30 8.70
C ARG A 3 -10.02 -5.17 8.53
N LYS A 4 -10.68 -4.75 9.61
CA LYS A 4 -11.64 -3.64 9.62
C LYS A 4 -11.07 -2.31 9.15
N ILE A 5 -9.80 -2.02 9.45
CA ILE A 5 -9.19 -0.74 9.10
C ILE A 5 -9.06 -0.63 7.59
N LEU A 6 -8.51 -1.66 6.94
CA LEU A 6 -8.30 -1.66 5.48
C LEU A 6 -9.61 -1.64 4.69
N TRP A 7 -10.63 -2.35 5.17
CA TRP A 7 -11.98 -2.27 4.59
C TRP A 7 -12.52 -0.83 4.62
N GLN A 8 -12.36 -0.13 5.74
CA GLN A 8 -12.75 1.29 5.82
C GLN A 8 -11.97 2.15 4.83
N ILE A 9 -10.68 1.86 4.59
CA ILE A 9 -9.85 2.56 3.60
C ILE A 9 -10.43 2.43 2.19
N CYS A 10 -10.84 1.23 1.82
CA CYS A 10 -11.27 0.96 0.46
C CYS A 10 -12.69 1.47 0.16
N HIS A 11 -13.57 1.62 1.17
CA HIS A 11 -15.02 1.69 0.93
C HIS A 11 -15.78 2.84 1.57
N LYS A 12 -15.21 3.54 2.56
CA LYS A 12 -15.82 4.80 3.03
C LYS A 12 -15.28 5.94 2.18
N ASN A 13 -16.18 6.71 1.55
CA ASN A 13 -15.90 7.96 0.80
C ASN A 13 -15.19 9.06 1.62
N GLU A 14 -14.73 8.76 2.84
CA GLU A 14 -13.96 9.64 3.74
C GLU A 14 -12.46 9.32 3.76
N PHE A 15 -11.98 8.29 3.04
CA PHE A 15 -10.61 7.80 3.18
C PHE A 15 -9.70 8.21 2.02
N SER A 16 -8.54 8.81 2.32
CA SER A 16 -7.66 9.40 1.31
C SER A 16 -6.64 8.40 0.76
N ASN A 17 -6.14 8.66 -0.45
CA ASN A 17 -5.01 7.93 -1.04
C ASN A 17 -3.78 7.93 -0.12
N CYS A 18 -3.55 9.03 0.62
CA CYS A 18 -2.46 9.13 1.58
C CYS A 18 -2.61 8.09 2.71
N ASP A 19 -3.84 7.82 3.17
CA ASP A 19 -4.04 6.88 4.26
C ASP A 19 -3.87 5.41 3.81
N LEU A 20 -4.31 5.06 2.60
CA LEU A 20 -3.98 3.77 1.99
C LEU A 20 -2.46 3.61 1.86
N THR A 21 -1.79 4.67 1.41
CA THR A 21 -0.34 4.71 1.26
C THR A 21 0.38 4.50 2.59
N LYS A 22 -0.02 5.21 3.65
CA LYS A 22 0.50 5.02 5.02
C LYS A 22 0.34 3.57 5.48
N TYR A 23 -0.81 2.96 5.20
CA TYR A 23 -1.07 1.59 5.58
C TYR A 23 -0.12 0.61 4.87
N ILE A 24 0.03 0.73 3.56
CA ILE A 24 0.97 -0.10 2.79
C ILE A 24 2.41 0.13 3.26
N VAL A 25 2.82 1.38 3.48
CA VAL A 25 4.16 1.71 3.98
C VAL A 25 4.42 1.09 5.36
N LYS A 26 3.41 1.06 6.24
CA LYS A 26 3.53 0.37 7.52
C LYS A 26 3.79 -1.12 7.33
N MET A 27 3.07 -1.79 6.43
CA MET A 27 3.31 -3.21 6.12
C MET A 27 4.70 -3.45 5.54
N LEU A 28 5.19 -2.57 4.66
CA LEU A 28 6.55 -2.65 4.11
C LEU A 28 7.59 -2.57 5.23
N ARG A 29 7.42 -1.63 6.18
CA ARG A 29 8.30 -1.49 7.34
C ARG A 29 8.27 -2.71 8.26
N GLU A 30 7.11 -3.30 8.48
CA GLU A 30 6.95 -4.53 9.28
C GLU A 30 7.68 -5.73 8.64
N GLN A 31 7.79 -5.75 7.31
CA GLN A 31 8.56 -6.75 6.56
C GLN A 31 10.06 -6.38 6.38
N GLY A 32 10.51 -5.28 6.98
CA GLY A 32 11.90 -4.80 6.86
C GLY A 32 12.27 -4.28 5.47
N ILE A 33 11.27 -4.01 4.61
CA ILE A 33 11.52 -3.48 3.27
C ILE A 33 11.94 -2.02 3.38
N THR A 34 13.02 -1.67 2.67
CA THR A 34 13.55 -0.30 2.64
C THR A 34 13.05 0.43 1.40
N THR A 35 13.15 1.76 1.41
CA THR A 35 12.85 2.58 0.21
C THR A 35 13.68 2.19 -1.01
N LYS A 36 14.97 1.88 -0.81
CA LYS A 36 15.86 1.43 -1.89
C LYS A 36 15.40 0.10 -2.47
N GLN A 37 15.03 -0.83 -1.59
CA GLN A 37 14.51 -2.14 -1.99
C GLN A 37 13.19 -2.00 -2.76
N ALA A 38 12.23 -1.24 -2.22
CA ALA A 38 10.96 -0.98 -2.89
C ALA A 38 11.12 -0.27 -4.25
N ALA A 39 12.04 0.71 -4.35
CA ALA A 39 12.31 1.37 -5.63
C ALA A 39 12.84 0.39 -6.69
N ARG A 40 13.77 -0.49 -6.28
CA ARG A 40 14.34 -1.53 -7.13
C ARG A 40 13.28 -2.55 -7.56
N ASP A 41 12.54 -3.11 -6.61
CA ASP A 41 11.58 -4.19 -6.87
C ASP A 41 10.44 -3.70 -7.76
N LEU A 42 9.96 -2.48 -7.53
CA LEU A 42 8.87 -1.89 -8.31
C LEU A 42 9.35 -1.24 -9.60
N ASN A 43 10.66 -1.24 -9.87
CA ASN A 43 11.29 -0.57 -11.01
C ASN A 43 10.80 0.89 -11.17
N ILE A 44 10.96 1.69 -10.11
CA ILE A 44 10.62 3.12 -10.07
C ILE A 44 11.81 3.96 -9.57
N PRO A 45 11.83 5.28 -9.88
CA PRO A 45 12.83 6.18 -9.31
C PRO A 45 12.80 6.16 -7.78
N ILE A 46 13.97 6.19 -7.15
CA ILE A 46 14.09 6.18 -5.69
C ILE A 46 13.43 7.40 -5.04
N GLU A 47 13.39 8.53 -5.73
CA GLU A 47 12.72 9.76 -5.30
C GLU A 47 11.21 9.53 -5.20
N ARG A 48 10.63 8.84 -6.19
CA ARG A 48 9.22 8.47 -6.19
C ARG A 48 8.91 7.55 -5.02
N ALA A 49 9.74 6.54 -4.79
CA ALA A 49 9.61 5.67 -3.63
C ALA A 49 9.68 6.47 -2.31
N ARG A 50 10.68 7.33 -2.16
CA ARG A 50 10.87 8.19 -0.98
C ARG A 50 9.67 9.11 -0.71
N ASN A 51 9.04 9.64 -1.76
CA ASN A 51 7.91 10.54 -1.62
C ASN A 51 6.75 9.84 -0.89
N TRP A 52 6.29 8.68 -1.36
CA TRP A 52 5.19 7.98 -0.67
C TRP A 52 5.63 7.29 0.62
N TYR A 53 6.93 6.95 0.78
CA TYR A 53 7.43 6.31 2.00
C TYR A 53 7.56 7.24 3.21
N TYR A 54 7.85 8.52 2.96
CA TYR A 54 8.21 9.48 4.01
C TYR A 54 7.42 10.79 3.96
N LYS A 55 7.01 11.24 2.77
CA LYS A 55 6.36 12.55 2.59
C LYS A 55 4.85 12.48 2.50
N ASP A 56 4.28 11.30 2.78
CA ASP A 56 2.83 11.07 2.77
C ASP A 56 2.18 11.48 1.44
N THR A 57 2.94 11.43 0.34
CA THR A 57 2.38 11.60 -0.99
C THR A 57 1.69 10.30 -1.36
N GLY A 58 0.40 10.33 -1.68
CA GLY A 58 -0.30 9.12 -2.09
C GLY A 58 0.40 8.40 -3.26
N MET A 59 0.35 7.07 -3.25
CA MET A 59 0.78 6.23 -4.36
C MET A 59 -0.12 6.47 -5.58
N THR A 60 0.42 6.34 -6.79
CA THR A 60 -0.44 6.25 -7.97
C THR A 60 -1.09 4.86 -8.05
N ALA A 61 -2.15 4.74 -8.83
CA ALA A 61 -2.75 3.43 -9.13
C ALA A 61 -1.73 2.43 -9.70
N LEU A 62 -0.78 2.89 -10.54
CA LEU A 62 0.28 2.05 -11.07
C LEU A 62 1.25 1.56 -9.99
N ASP A 63 1.60 2.42 -9.03
CA ASP A 63 2.45 2.00 -7.90
C ASP A 63 1.75 0.92 -7.08
N LEU A 64 0.45 1.11 -6.80
CA LEU A 64 -0.35 0.12 -6.08
C LEU A 64 -0.45 -1.22 -6.83
N LEU A 65 -0.67 -1.19 -8.15
CA LEU A 65 -0.69 -2.41 -8.96
C LEU A 65 0.64 -3.15 -8.89
N ARG A 66 1.77 -2.44 -9.01
CA ARG A 66 3.10 -3.03 -8.88
C ARG A 66 3.35 -3.59 -7.48
N MET A 67 2.88 -2.90 -6.43
CA MET A 67 2.95 -3.38 -5.05
C MET A 67 2.18 -4.70 -4.87
N MET A 68 0.97 -4.80 -5.40
CA MET A 68 0.17 -6.04 -5.36
C MET A 68 0.79 -7.15 -6.22
N GLN A 69 1.49 -6.81 -7.29
CA GLN A 69 2.20 -7.80 -8.11
C GLN A 69 3.41 -8.38 -7.37
N GLU A 70 4.24 -7.51 -6.81
CA GLU A 70 5.52 -7.86 -6.20
C GLU A 70 5.37 -8.40 -4.77
N TYR A 71 4.57 -7.72 -3.95
CA TYR A 71 4.44 -8.02 -2.53
C TYR A 71 3.13 -8.76 -2.24
N LYS A 72 3.21 -10.09 -2.14
CA LYS A 72 2.05 -10.96 -1.86
C LYS A 72 1.25 -10.53 -0.62
N PHE A 73 1.92 -10.06 0.43
CA PHE A 73 1.24 -9.59 1.65
C PHE A 73 0.44 -8.30 1.41
N VAL A 74 0.89 -7.42 0.50
CA VAL A 74 0.12 -6.24 0.07
C VAL A 74 -1.10 -6.67 -0.73
N ARG A 75 -0.92 -7.59 -1.68
CA ARG A 75 -2.04 -8.15 -2.46
C ARG A 75 -3.10 -8.75 -1.56
N GLN A 76 -2.70 -9.65 -0.66
CA GLN A 76 -3.63 -10.32 0.24
C GLN A 76 -4.37 -9.32 1.12
N ALA A 77 -3.70 -8.28 1.62
CA ALA A 77 -4.38 -7.25 2.40
C ALA A 77 -5.47 -6.57 1.55
N VAL A 78 -5.12 -6.08 0.36
CA VAL A 78 -6.05 -5.38 -0.54
C VAL A 78 -7.21 -6.27 -1.00
N GLU A 79 -6.95 -7.51 -1.42
CA GLU A 79 -7.99 -8.46 -1.84
C GLU A 79 -8.91 -8.85 -0.67
N ASN A 80 -8.37 -9.01 0.54
CA ASN A 80 -9.17 -9.30 1.73
C ASN A 80 -10.06 -8.11 2.14
N SER A 81 -9.64 -6.87 1.88
CA SER A 81 -10.52 -5.71 2.09
C SER A 81 -11.68 -5.67 1.10
N PHE A 82 -11.54 -6.19 -0.11
CA PHE A 82 -12.67 -6.32 -1.05
C PHE A 82 -13.55 -7.54 -0.73
N SER A 83 -12.95 -8.64 -0.26
CA SER A 83 -13.71 -9.88 0.03
C SER A 83 -14.66 -9.76 1.22
N LEU A 84 -14.40 -8.81 2.13
CA LEU A 84 -15.31 -8.45 3.24
C LEU A 84 -16.64 -7.83 2.78
N GLU A 85 -16.80 -7.53 1.49
CA GLU A 85 -18.07 -7.06 0.91
C GLU A 85 -19.05 -8.17 0.56
N LEU A 86 -18.57 -9.41 0.39
CA LEU A 86 -19.35 -10.54 -0.13
C LEU A 86 -19.76 -11.56 0.96
N SER A 87 -19.46 -11.27 2.22
CA SER A 87 -19.77 -12.11 3.40
C SER A 87 -20.71 -11.39 4.36
#